data_AF-A0A1I1YUJ9-F1
#
_entry.id   AF-A0A1I1YUJ9-F1
#
_cell.length_a   1.000
_cell.length_b   1.000
_cell.length_c   1.000
_cell.angle_alpha   90.00
_cell.angle_beta   90.00
_cell.angle_gamma   90.00
#
_symmetry.space_group_name_H-M   'P 1'
#
loop_
_entity.id
_entity.type
_entity.pdbx_description
1 polymer ?
#
loop_
_entity_poly.entity_id
_entity_poly.type
_entity_poly.pdbx_seq_one_letter_code
_entity_poly.pdbx_strand_id
1 'polypeptide(L)'
;MNEQTETIEQPVAQAEHDIMASPSSPDVRQNAAILPQVEGGACGCSGAAGSMLPNGTGTVSYVYAIGRVEARFPNLAAEKEFAQATGRADTAGKTDQQTFHAVLSKRENRYLVRQLCWVLTIQGLETYLLQPRDPADIDLLVEAIRPAPTPNDIDVVIGLRGPIAPPQMCNGLMVPIVLFDQIYSFDRDTLIKAIPKPEKTTDAQFGPAAEELFNRIMQMTDNAGATDEHRVLNYLVMRYPAIYAKTVEQFAKDFSLTGVEVRPSPLSSTRNIVDVIFSYTNRNTDFTEKFFVRVDVTEEFPFLVAKMSPYYDR
;
A
#
# COMPACT_ATOMS: atom_id res chain seq x y z
N MET A 1 18.43 -3.90 58.45
CA MET A 1 18.66 -3.44 59.84
C MET A 1 19.88 -2.53 59.83
N ASN A 2 19.76 -1.36 60.47
CA ASN A 2 20.55 -0.12 60.38
C ASN A 2 20.28 0.62 59.05
N GLU A 3 19.46 1.67 58.94
CA GLU A 3 19.06 2.78 59.83
C GLU A 3 20.18 3.81 60.13
N GLN A 4 19.83 5.08 59.86
CA GLN A 4 20.40 6.36 60.33
C GLN A 4 21.53 7.01 59.49
N THR A 5 21.57 8.31 59.14
CA THR A 5 20.67 9.49 59.23
C THR A 5 21.27 10.62 58.34
N GLU A 6 20.40 11.53 57.86
CA GLU A 6 20.64 12.86 57.24
C GLU A 6 21.68 13.73 57.98
N THR A 7 22.35 14.72 57.37
CA THR A 7 21.92 16.15 57.22
C THR A 7 23.15 16.96 56.68
N ILE A 8 23.06 17.83 55.64
CA ILE A 8 22.72 19.29 55.57
C ILE A 8 23.91 20.17 55.10
N GLU A 9 23.62 21.01 54.09
CA GLU A 9 24.12 22.35 53.70
C GLU A 9 25.59 22.70 53.32
N GLN A 10 25.79 22.93 52.00
CA GLN A 10 26.00 24.25 51.32
C GLN A 10 27.28 25.12 51.53
N PRO A 11 27.58 26.12 50.66
CA PRO A 11 28.77 26.14 49.78
C PRO A 11 29.79 27.26 50.09
N VAL A 12 30.96 27.28 49.42
CA VAL A 12 31.96 28.36 49.54
C VAL A 12 32.39 28.93 48.17
N ALA A 13 32.11 30.24 48.01
CA ALA A 13 32.71 31.35 47.24
C ALA A 13 33.66 31.06 46.05
N GLN A 14 33.40 31.58 44.83
CA GLN A 14 33.54 32.97 44.32
C GLN A 14 34.97 33.55 44.30
N ALA A 15 35.44 33.86 43.08
CA ALA A 15 36.41 34.93 42.81
C ALA A 15 35.99 35.64 41.51
N GLU A 16 35.62 36.91 41.66
CA GLU A 16 35.29 37.89 40.62
C GLU A 16 36.58 38.59 40.14
N HIS A 17 36.62 39.01 38.87
CA HIS A 17 37.32 40.24 38.50
C HIS A 17 36.60 41.00 37.37
N ASP A 18 36.58 42.31 37.58
CA ASP A 18 35.70 43.35 37.04
C ASP A 18 36.00 43.83 35.61
N ILE A 19 34.89 44.02 34.90
CA ILE A 19 34.43 45.12 34.02
C ILE A 19 35.30 46.38 33.87
N MET A 20 35.46 46.83 32.61
CA MET A 20 35.22 48.21 32.08
C MET A 20 35.76 48.30 30.63
N ALA A 21 35.27 49.07 29.66
CA ALA A 21 34.00 49.72 29.31
C ALA A 21 34.22 50.25 27.86
N SER A 22 33.15 50.37 27.08
CA SER A 22 33.10 50.71 25.63
C SER A 22 33.60 52.12 25.27
N PRO A 23 33.69 52.48 23.96
CA PRO A 23 32.54 53.15 23.34
C PRO A 23 32.24 52.73 21.88
N SER A 24 31.18 53.35 21.38
CA SER A 24 30.19 52.97 20.36
C SER A 24 30.39 53.49 18.92
N SER A 25 29.77 52.74 17.97
CA SER A 25 29.12 53.16 16.69
C SER A 25 29.97 53.53 15.46
N PRO A 26 29.45 53.48 14.20
CA PRO A 26 28.05 53.25 13.77
C PRO A 26 27.81 52.24 12.61
N ASP A 27 26.51 51.99 12.38
CA ASP A 27 25.82 51.39 11.23
C ASP A 27 26.45 51.58 9.82
N VAL A 28 26.50 50.50 9.03
CA VAL A 28 26.35 50.56 7.57
C VAL A 28 25.49 49.38 7.09
N ARG A 29 24.22 49.69 6.80
CA ARG A 29 23.36 48.91 5.90
C ARG A 29 24.00 48.88 4.51
N GLN A 30 24.32 47.70 3.99
CA GLN A 30 24.61 47.54 2.56
C GLN A 30 23.33 47.10 1.84
N ASN A 31 22.72 48.08 1.18
CA ASN A 31 21.73 47.91 0.13
C ASN A 31 22.38 47.13 -1.04
N ALA A 32 21.89 45.93 -1.34
CA ALA A 32 22.12 45.31 -2.64
C ALA A 32 21.26 46.04 -3.68
N ALA A 33 21.89 46.89 -4.48
CA ALA A 33 21.26 47.63 -5.56
C ALA A 33 20.96 46.70 -6.75
N ILE A 34 19.72 46.77 -7.22
CA ILE A 34 19.25 46.18 -8.48
C ILE A 34 19.84 47.02 -9.62
N LEU A 35 20.58 46.39 -10.53
CA LEU A 35 21.06 47.03 -11.77
C LEU A 35 20.17 46.66 -12.96
N PRO A 36 19.87 47.62 -13.86
CA PRO A 36 18.88 47.46 -14.92
C PRO A 36 19.44 46.71 -16.14
N GLN A 37 18.56 45.95 -16.80
CA GLN A 37 18.80 45.32 -18.09
C GLN A 37 18.93 46.38 -19.19
N VAL A 38 19.95 46.27 -20.04
CA VAL A 38 20.04 47.01 -21.31
C VAL A 38 20.12 46.01 -22.46
N GLU A 39 19.23 46.26 -23.41
CA GLU A 39 18.97 45.54 -24.64
C GLU A 39 20.12 45.63 -25.67
N GLY A 40 20.20 44.60 -26.52
CA GLY A 40 20.57 44.78 -27.92
C GLY A 40 21.57 43.78 -28.48
N GLY A 41 21.09 42.82 -29.29
CA GLY A 41 21.92 42.22 -30.35
C GLY A 41 21.88 40.71 -30.57
N ALA A 42 20.70 40.18 -30.94
CA ALA A 42 20.44 39.11 -31.92
C ALA A 42 21.33 37.83 -32.07
N CYS A 43 20.61 36.71 -31.99
CA CYS A 43 20.69 35.46 -32.78
C CYS A 43 21.72 34.37 -32.44
N GLY A 44 21.19 33.24 -31.95
CA GLY A 44 21.85 31.93 -31.98
C GLY A 44 21.05 30.88 -31.20
N CYS A 45 20.08 30.23 -31.84
CA CYS A 45 19.29 29.14 -31.26
C CYS A 45 20.16 27.99 -30.73
N SER A 46 19.97 27.60 -29.46
CA SER A 46 19.93 26.20 -29.01
C SER A 46 19.47 26.17 -27.55
N GLY A 47 18.21 25.77 -27.36
CA GLY A 47 17.62 25.59 -26.04
C GLY A 47 18.20 24.39 -25.32
N ALA A 48 18.65 24.59 -24.08
CA ALA A 48 18.89 23.54 -23.11
C ALA A 48 18.18 23.93 -21.81
N ALA A 49 16.84 23.88 -21.83
CA ALA A 49 16.09 23.71 -20.60
C ALA A 49 16.37 22.27 -20.15
N GLY A 50 17.21 22.14 -19.12
CA GLY A 50 17.53 20.86 -18.49
C GLY A 50 16.30 20.26 -17.83
N SER A 51 15.48 19.57 -18.61
CA SER A 51 14.59 18.54 -18.11
C SER A 51 15.47 17.39 -17.63
N MET A 52 15.57 17.23 -16.31
CA MET A 52 16.00 15.96 -15.71
C MET A 52 14.89 14.93 -15.92
N LEU A 53 14.74 14.47 -17.16
CA LEU A 53 14.12 13.19 -17.44
C LEU A 53 15.24 12.15 -17.36
N PRO A 54 15.17 11.18 -16.43
CA PRO A 54 16.11 10.08 -16.47
C PRO A 54 15.90 9.34 -17.78
N ASN A 55 16.99 9.24 -18.53
CA ASN A 55 17.04 8.64 -19.83
C ASN A 55 16.77 7.14 -19.69
N GLY A 56 15.57 6.77 -20.09
CA GLY A 56 15.10 5.41 -20.31
C GLY A 56 13.71 5.59 -20.88
N THR A 57 13.43 5.00 -22.04
CA THR A 57 12.06 4.67 -22.43
C THR A 57 11.51 3.71 -21.36
N GLY A 58 11.18 4.25 -20.19
CA GLY A 58 10.73 3.51 -19.03
C GLY A 58 9.31 3.09 -19.32
N THR A 59 9.12 1.82 -19.66
CA THR A 59 7.80 1.24 -19.66
C THR A 59 7.18 1.48 -18.30
N VAL A 60 6.03 2.13 -18.29
CA VAL A 60 5.26 2.39 -17.08
C VAL A 60 4.99 1.05 -16.41
N SER A 61 5.45 0.88 -15.17
CA SER A 61 5.25 -0.36 -14.41
C SER A 61 4.04 -0.18 -13.50
N TYR A 62 2.96 -0.91 -13.78
CA TYR A 62 1.76 -0.89 -12.95
C TYR A 62 1.85 -1.93 -11.83
N VAL A 63 1.12 -1.67 -10.74
CA VAL A 63 0.97 -2.58 -9.59
C VAL A 63 -0.51 -2.81 -9.34
N TYR A 64 -0.85 -4.07 -9.12
CA TYR A 64 -2.14 -4.50 -8.57
C TYR A 64 -1.81 -5.51 -7.47
N ALA A 65 -1.61 -5.02 -6.25
CA ALA A 65 -1.13 -5.80 -5.13
C ALA A 65 -2.24 -6.02 -4.10
N ILE A 66 -2.17 -7.15 -3.40
CA ILE A 66 -3.08 -7.50 -2.31
C ILE A 66 -2.23 -7.74 -1.07
N GLY A 67 -2.60 -7.12 0.03
CA GLY A 67 -1.84 -7.22 1.27
C GLY A 67 -2.55 -6.50 2.41
N ARG A 68 -1.77 -5.97 3.34
CA ARG A 68 -2.26 -5.15 4.46
C ARG A 68 -1.49 -3.84 4.53
N VAL A 69 -2.22 -2.74 4.64
CA VAL A 69 -1.64 -1.40 4.82
C VAL A 69 -1.38 -1.16 6.30
N GLU A 70 -0.16 -0.73 6.60
CA GLU A 70 0.28 -0.37 7.94
C GLU A 70 0.85 1.05 7.95
N ALA A 71 0.54 1.81 8.99
CA ALA A 71 1.12 3.12 9.22
C ALA A 71 2.31 3.00 10.18
N ARG A 72 3.42 3.69 9.88
CA ARG A 72 4.60 3.76 10.73
C ARG A 72 5.09 5.19 10.90
N PHE A 73 5.65 5.49 12.07
CA PHE A 73 6.30 6.77 12.31
C PHE A 73 7.70 6.78 11.69
N PRO A 74 8.02 7.67 10.73
CA PRO A 74 9.35 7.73 10.12
C PRO A 74 10.42 8.35 11.02
N ASN A 75 10.02 9.03 12.10
CA ASN A 75 10.93 9.68 13.04
C ASN A 75 10.22 9.98 14.37
N LEU A 76 11.02 10.30 15.38
CA LEU A 76 10.55 10.66 16.71
C LEU A 76 9.66 11.92 16.72
N ALA A 77 9.89 12.87 15.81
CA ALA A 77 9.10 14.09 15.76
C ALA A 77 7.63 13.81 15.40
N ALA A 78 7.38 12.96 14.39
CA ALA A 78 6.04 12.53 14.01
C ALA A 78 5.34 11.75 15.13
N GLU A 79 6.07 10.89 15.85
CA GLU A 79 5.56 10.16 17.02
C GLU A 79 5.13 11.13 18.14
N LYS A 80 5.98 12.12 18.48
CA LYS A 80 5.66 13.08 19.54
C LYS A 80 4.54 14.04 19.15
N GLU A 81 4.43 14.46 17.89
CA GLU A 81 3.30 15.28 17.44
C GLU A 81 1.99 14.50 17.50
N PHE A 82 2.01 13.22 17.09
CA PHE A 82 0.86 12.34 17.25
C PHE A 82 0.46 12.17 18.72
N ALA A 83 1.43 12.02 19.64
CA ALA A 83 1.15 11.95 21.07
C ALA A 83 0.51 13.25 21.60
N GLN A 84 0.95 14.42 21.14
CA GLN A 84 0.32 15.70 21.49
C GLN A 84 -1.10 15.82 20.94
N ALA A 85 -1.33 15.41 19.69
CA ALA A 85 -2.67 15.41 19.09
C ALA A 85 -3.63 14.46 19.82
N THR A 86 -3.10 13.32 20.28
CA THR A 86 -3.82 12.34 21.09
C THR A 86 -4.22 12.91 22.45
N GLY A 87 -3.34 13.66 23.11
CA GLY A 87 -3.64 14.33 24.39
C GLY A 87 -4.75 15.38 24.32
N ARG A 88 -5.10 15.86 23.11
CA ARG A 88 -6.23 16.78 22.86
C ARG A 88 -7.52 16.05 22.45
N ALA A 89 -7.47 14.74 22.23
CA ALA A 89 -8.60 13.94 21.78
C ALA A 89 -9.27 13.20 22.94
N ASP A 90 -10.55 12.88 22.78
CA ASP A 90 -11.26 11.99 23.71
C ASP A 90 -10.90 10.53 23.40
N THR A 91 -10.04 9.96 24.25
CA THR A 91 -9.49 8.61 24.14
C THR A 91 -9.99 7.67 25.22
N ALA A 92 -10.89 8.14 26.11
CA ALA A 92 -11.39 7.33 27.21
C ALA A 92 -12.09 6.06 26.69
N GLY A 93 -11.66 4.89 27.19
CA GLY A 93 -12.24 3.59 26.85
C GLY A 93 -11.92 3.06 25.44
N LYS A 94 -11.02 3.71 24.69
CA LYS A 94 -10.57 3.25 23.37
C LYS A 94 -9.26 2.47 23.48
N THR A 95 -9.08 1.49 22.60
CA THR A 95 -7.76 0.85 22.43
C THR A 95 -6.77 1.80 21.74
N ASP A 96 -5.49 1.47 21.79
CA ASP A 96 -4.45 2.25 21.10
C ASP A 96 -4.73 2.37 19.60
N GLN A 97 -5.15 1.28 18.96
CA GLN A 97 -5.50 1.28 17.53
C GLN A 97 -6.74 2.10 17.21
N GLN A 98 -7.79 2.02 18.05
CA GLN A 98 -8.98 2.83 17.89
C GLN A 98 -8.68 4.31 18.08
N THR A 99 -7.80 4.64 19.02
CA THR A 99 -7.30 5.99 19.25
C THR A 99 -6.49 6.47 18.05
N PHE A 100 -5.58 5.63 17.53
CA PHE A 100 -4.77 5.90 16.35
C PHE A 100 -5.63 6.25 15.14
N HIS A 101 -6.59 5.38 14.81
CA HIS A 101 -7.55 5.63 13.73
C HIS A 101 -8.38 6.91 13.99
N ALA A 102 -8.92 7.09 15.20
CA ALA A 102 -9.77 8.24 15.53
C ALA A 102 -9.04 9.58 15.45
N VAL A 103 -7.76 9.62 15.84
CA VAL A 103 -6.93 10.84 15.76
C VAL A 103 -6.61 11.15 14.29
N LEU A 104 -6.20 10.17 13.50
CA LEU A 104 -5.85 10.37 12.08
C LEU A 104 -7.05 10.67 11.19
N SER A 105 -8.25 10.19 11.57
CA SER A 105 -9.51 10.48 10.85
C SER A 105 -9.94 11.94 10.94
N LYS A 106 -9.41 12.72 11.89
CA LYS A 106 -9.76 14.13 12.02
C LYS A 106 -9.12 14.95 10.90
N ARG A 107 -9.93 15.79 10.23
CA ARG A 107 -9.47 16.67 9.16
C ARG A 107 -8.31 17.59 9.58
N GLU A 108 -8.31 18.03 10.83
CA GLU A 108 -7.25 18.87 11.43
C GLU A 108 -5.89 18.16 11.44
N ASN A 109 -5.87 16.83 11.50
CA ASN A 109 -4.68 16.01 11.61
C ASN A 109 -4.20 15.42 10.27
N ARG A 110 -4.76 15.85 9.12
CA ARG A 110 -4.32 15.36 7.80
C ARG A 110 -2.84 15.59 7.52
N TYR A 111 -2.24 16.60 8.14
CA TYR A 111 -0.79 16.82 8.03
C TYR A 111 0.01 15.68 8.66
N LEU A 112 -0.49 15.04 9.74
CA LEU A 112 0.14 13.85 10.33
C LEU A 112 0.09 12.68 9.37
N VAL A 113 -1.08 12.44 8.76
CA VAL A 113 -1.27 11.37 7.77
C VAL A 113 -0.25 11.48 6.63
N ARG A 114 0.10 12.71 6.20
CA ARG A 114 1.14 12.98 5.18
C ARG A 114 2.56 12.69 5.64
N GLN A 115 2.81 12.78 6.94
CA GLN A 115 4.13 12.61 7.55
C GLN A 115 4.37 11.17 8.01
N LEU A 116 3.36 10.29 7.97
CA LEU A 116 3.53 8.88 8.28
C LEU A 116 4.09 8.12 7.08
N CYS A 117 4.84 7.06 7.36
CA CYS A 117 5.08 6.05 6.34
C CYS A 117 3.87 5.16 6.21
N TRP A 118 3.48 4.87 4.99
CA TRP A 118 2.46 3.89 4.68
C TRP A 118 3.14 2.71 4.02
N VAL A 119 3.03 1.53 4.61
CA VAL A 119 3.72 0.33 4.17
C VAL A 119 2.67 -0.69 3.75
N LEU A 120 2.76 -1.20 2.53
CA LEU A 120 2.02 -2.39 2.13
C LEU A 120 2.83 -3.63 2.48
N THR A 121 2.26 -4.47 3.33
CA THR A 121 2.81 -5.77 3.70
C THR A 121 2.09 -6.87 2.94
N ILE A 122 2.85 -7.79 2.32
CA ILE A 122 2.30 -8.95 1.59
C ILE A 122 2.88 -10.19 2.25
N GLN A 123 2.04 -11.08 2.77
CA GLN A 123 2.46 -12.26 3.54
C GLN A 123 3.43 -11.91 4.69
N GLY A 124 3.22 -10.76 5.35
CA GLY A 124 4.06 -10.26 6.43
C GLY A 124 5.39 -9.63 5.99
N LEU A 125 5.66 -9.56 4.68
CA LEU A 125 6.85 -8.90 4.13
C LEU A 125 6.54 -7.48 3.68
N GLU A 126 7.36 -6.54 4.12
CA GLU A 126 7.29 -5.13 3.72
C GLU A 126 7.66 -5.01 2.24
N THR A 127 6.67 -4.79 1.38
CA THR A 127 6.85 -4.89 -0.07
C THR A 127 6.87 -3.54 -0.76
N TYR A 128 6.02 -2.60 -0.33
CA TYR A 128 5.93 -1.27 -0.92
C TYR A 128 5.75 -0.17 0.12
N LEU A 129 6.26 1.02 -0.20
CA LEU A 129 5.81 2.26 0.43
C LEU A 129 4.70 2.88 -0.41
N LEU A 130 3.62 3.31 0.23
CA LEU A 130 2.47 3.89 -0.43
C LEU A 130 2.52 5.42 -0.36
N GLN A 131 2.29 6.04 -1.51
CA GLN A 131 2.13 7.48 -1.61
C GLN A 131 0.94 7.77 -2.51
N PRO A 132 0.00 8.65 -2.11
CA PRO A 132 -1.13 8.98 -2.97
C PRO A 132 -0.63 9.74 -4.19
N ARG A 133 -1.15 9.40 -5.37
CA ARG A 133 -0.89 10.17 -6.58
C ARG A 133 -1.61 11.52 -6.56
N ASP A 134 -2.85 11.56 -6.08
CA ASP A 134 -3.58 12.78 -5.74
C ASP A 134 -3.54 13.02 -4.22
N PRO A 135 -2.99 14.15 -3.73
CA PRO A 135 -3.00 14.49 -2.31
C PRO A 135 -4.38 14.48 -1.61
N ALA A 136 -5.48 14.52 -2.36
CA ALA A 136 -6.83 14.34 -1.85
C ALA A 136 -7.10 12.92 -1.34
N ASP A 137 -6.48 11.90 -1.94
CA ASP A 137 -6.72 10.47 -1.68
C ASP A 137 -6.06 9.94 -0.41
N ILE A 138 -5.50 10.83 0.41
CA ILE A 138 -4.86 10.43 1.67
C ILE A 138 -5.83 9.79 2.67
N ASP A 139 -7.14 10.06 2.52
CA ASP A 139 -8.15 9.47 3.38
C ASP A 139 -8.27 7.95 3.15
N LEU A 140 -7.96 7.46 1.93
CA LEU A 140 -7.96 6.03 1.62
C LEU A 140 -6.95 5.25 2.48
N LEU A 141 -5.84 5.89 2.86
CA LEU A 141 -4.85 5.29 3.77
C LEU A 141 -5.37 5.16 5.19
N VAL A 142 -6.13 6.17 5.65
CA VAL A 142 -6.77 6.14 6.97
C VAL A 142 -7.89 5.10 7.02
N GLU A 143 -8.66 4.97 5.94
CA GLU A 143 -9.68 3.92 5.81
C GLU A 143 -9.07 2.51 5.89
N ALA A 144 -7.87 2.31 5.34
CA ALA A 144 -7.23 1.00 5.30
C ALA A 144 -6.76 0.46 6.67
N ILE A 145 -6.31 1.32 7.58
CA ILE A 145 -5.82 0.85 8.89
C ILE A 145 -6.93 0.34 9.82
N ARG A 146 -8.18 0.75 9.61
CA ARG A 146 -9.38 0.39 10.37
C ARG A 146 -9.29 0.62 11.89
N PRO A 147 -10.41 0.81 12.62
CA PRO A 147 -10.37 0.97 14.07
C PRO A 147 -10.07 -0.34 14.83
N ALA A 148 -10.42 -1.50 14.25
CA ALA A 148 -10.20 -2.82 14.81
C ALA A 148 -9.73 -3.78 13.70
N PRO A 149 -8.48 -3.66 13.24
CA PRO A 149 -7.95 -4.48 12.17
C PRO A 149 -7.80 -5.93 12.63
N THR A 150 -8.10 -6.87 11.73
CA THR A 150 -7.80 -8.29 11.92
C THR A 150 -6.58 -8.69 11.11
N PRO A 151 -5.83 -9.74 11.52
CA PRO A 151 -4.68 -10.21 10.75
C PRO A 151 -5.02 -10.64 9.32
N ASN A 152 -6.30 -10.93 9.06
CA ASN A 152 -6.78 -11.45 7.79
C ASN A 152 -7.45 -10.39 6.92
N ASP A 153 -7.43 -9.12 7.34
CA ASP A 153 -7.99 -8.05 6.53
C ASP A 153 -7.22 -7.92 5.20
N ILE A 154 -7.94 -7.49 4.17
CA ILE A 154 -7.43 -7.47 2.80
C ILE A 154 -7.50 -6.05 2.26
N ASP A 155 -6.35 -5.51 1.88
CA ASP A 155 -6.22 -4.23 1.21
C ASP A 155 -5.67 -4.45 -0.20
N VAL A 156 -6.41 -3.97 -1.19
CA VAL A 156 -6.03 -4.00 -2.61
C VAL A 156 -5.47 -2.64 -2.99
N VAL A 157 -4.22 -2.60 -3.41
CA VAL A 157 -3.53 -1.37 -3.83
C VAL A 157 -3.29 -1.41 -5.33
N ILE A 158 -3.74 -0.35 -6.02
CA ILE A 158 -3.60 -0.20 -7.47
C ILE A 158 -2.89 1.12 -7.76
N GLY A 159 -1.87 1.07 -8.62
CA GLY A 159 -1.18 2.28 -9.05
C GLY A 159 0.10 2.03 -9.83
N LEU A 160 0.98 3.03 -9.77
CA LEU A 160 2.24 3.08 -10.50
C LEU A 160 3.43 2.74 -9.60
N ARG A 161 4.28 1.82 -10.04
CA ARG A 161 5.55 1.53 -9.37
C ARG A 161 6.57 2.60 -9.71
N GLY A 162 6.94 3.37 -8.70
CA GLY A 162 8.03 4.32 -8.71
C GLY A 162 9.38 3.70 -8.36
N PRO A 163 10.40 4.55 -8.11
CA PRO A 163 11.74 4.11 -7.74
C PRO A 163 11.78 3.48 -6.33
N ILE A 164 12.92 2.89 -5.98
CA ILE A 164 13.19 2.45 -4.61
C ILE A 164 13.27 3.67 -3.69
N ALA A 165 12.58 3.61 -2.56
CA ALA A 165 12.55 4.69 -1.58
C ALA A 165 13.93 4.93 -0.97
N PRO A 166 14.35 6.19 -0.77
CA PRO A 166 15.56 6.50 -0.05
C PRO A 166 15.41 6.13 1.44
N PRO A 167 16.49 5.74 2.15
CA PRO A 167 16.41 5.27 3.53
C PRO A 167 15.85 6.31 4.50
N GLN A 168 15.95 7.61 4.19
CA GLN A 168 15.41 8.70 5.01
C GLN A 168 13.88 8.78 4.97
N MET A 169 13.22 8.13 4.00
CA MET A 169 11.77 8.19 3.85
C MET A 169 11.04 7.39 4.93
N CYS A 170 11.58 6.23 5.33
CA CYS A 170 10.94 5.40 6.34
C CYS A 170 11.91 4.54 7.17
N ASN A 171 12.58 5.12 8.18
CA ASN A 171 13.44 4.39 9.13
C ASN A 171 14.46 3.42 8.48
N GLY A 172 15.00 3.75 7.31
CA GLY A 172 15.95 2.90 6.58
C GLY A 172 15.32 1.84 5.68
N LEU A 173 13.98 1.74 5.61
CA LEU A 173 13.28 0.82 4.72
C LEU A 173 13.44 1.24 3.26
N MET A 174 14.12 0.40 2.48
CA MET A 174 14.40 0.62 1.06
C MET A 174 13.58 -0.36 0.20
N VAL A 175 12.32 -0.01 -0.05
CA VAL A 175 11.41 -0.77 -0.92
C VAL A 175 10.85 0.16 -2.00
N PRO A 176 10.30 -0.36 -3.11
CA PRO A 176 9.72 0.49 -4.15
C PRO A 176 8.55 1.33 -3.63
N ILE A 177 8.45 2.56 -4.13
CA ILE A 177 7.29 3.42 -3.88
C ILE A 177 6.19 3.05 -4.87
N VAL A 178 4.95 2.92 -4.40
CA VAL A 178 3.76 2.82 -5.22
C VAL A 178 3.00 4.13 -5.09
N LEU A 179 2.92 4.85 -6.21
CA LEU A 179 2.01 5.98 -6.37
C LEU A 179 0.63 5.39 -6.63
N PHE A 180 -0.18 5.26 -5.60
CA PHE A 180 -1.49 4.64 -5.72
C PHE A 180 -2.53 5.61 -6.27
N ASP A 181 -3.43 5.08 -7.09
CA ASP A 181 -4.62 5.75 -7.59
C ASP A 181 -5.88 5.21 -6.89
N GLN A 182 -5.86 3.97 -6.39
CA GLN A 182 -6.97 3.37 -5.65
C GLN A 182 -6.47 2.42 -4.55
N ILE A 183 -7.17 2.45 -3.41
CA ILE A 183 -7.08 1.44 -2.35
C ILE A 183 -8.49 0.94 -2.03
N TYR A 184 -8.67 -0.37 -1.99
CA TYR A 184 -9.91 -0.98 -1.51
C TYR A 184 -9.62 -1.86 -0.30
N SER A 185 -10.37 -1.65 0.77
CA SER A 185 -10.19 -2.36 2.03
C SER A 185 -11.40 -3.21 2.32
N PHE A 186 -11.18 -4.50 2.53
CA PHE A 186 -12.21 -5.50 2.76
C PHE A 186 -11.95 -6.26 4.05
N ASP A 187 -13.04 -6.58 4.72
CA ASP A 187 -13.06 -7.57 5.79
C ASP A 187 -13.20 -8.97 5.18
N ARG A 188 -12.38 -9.92 5.67
CA ARG A 188 -12.35 -11.30 5.16
C ARG A 188 -13.70 -11.99 5.30
N ASP A 189 -14.36 -11.82 6.44
CA ASP A 189 -15.65 -12.49 6.70
C ASP A 189 -16.73 -12.00 5.73
N THR A 190 -16.68 -10.73 5.37
CA THR A 190 -17.57 -10.13 4.38
C THR A 190 -17.36 -10.74 2.99
N LEU A 191 -16.10 -10.98 2.58
CA LEU A 191 -15.80 -11.64 1.31
C LEU A 191 -16.25 -13.11 1.30
N ILE A 192 -16.02 -13.85 2.39
CA ILE A 192 -16.47 -15.24 2.51
C ILE A 192 -18.00 -15.34 2.43
N LYS A 193 -18.72 -14.43 3.10
CA LYS A 193 -20.20 -14.38 3.04
C LYS A 193 -20.75 -14.05 1.66
N ALA A 194 -19.96 -13.40 0.81
CA ALA A 194 -20.35 -13.09 -0.57
C ALA A 194 -20.19 -14.28 -1.53
N ILE A 195 -19.54 -15.38 -1.11
CA ILE A 195 -19.38 -16.59 -1.93
C ILE A 195 -20.75 -17.23 -2.17
N PRO A 196 -21.13 -17.48 -3.44
CA PRO A 196 -22.41 -18.10 -3.74
C PRO A 196 -22.47 -19.52 -3.17
N LYS A 197 -23.59 -19.83 -2.56
CA LYS A 197 -23.87 -21.12 -1.93
C LYS A 197 -24.47 -22.11 -2.95
N PRO A 198 -24.09 -23.40 -2.91
CA PRO A 198 -24.76 -24.43 -3.69
C PRO A 198 -26.23 -24.58 -3.27
N GLU A 199 -27.14 -24.77 -4.22
CA GLU A 199 -28.59 -24.87 -3.98
C GLU A 199 -29.00 -25.98 -2.99
N LYS A 200 -28.18 -27.02 -2.85
CA LYS A 200 -28.47 -28.22 -2.05
C LYS A 200 -27.82 -28.22 -0.66
N THR A 201 -27.12 -27.17 -0.27
CA THR A 201 -26.32 -27.13 0.96
C THR A 201 -26.79 -26.00 1.88
N THR A 202 -26.89 -26.28 3.18
CA THR A 202 -27.21 -25.24 4.17
C THR A 202 -25.99 -24.38 4.51
N ASP A 203 -26.22 -23.15 4.97
CA ASP A 203 -25.14 -22.21 5.32
C ASP A 203 -24.17 -22.79 6.37
N ALA A 204 -24.68 -23.49 7.37
CA ALA A 204 -23.86 -24.11 8.41
C ALA A 204 -22.98 -25.25 7.88
N GLN A 205 -23.44 -25.96 6.85
CA GLN A 205 -22.68 -27.04 6.21
C GLN A 205 -21.67 -26.50 5.19
N PHE A 206 -21.99 -25.38 4.53
CA PHE A 206 -21.14 -24.79 3.51
C PHE A 206 -20.06 -23.85 4.09
N GLY A 207 -20.27 -23.25 5.26
CA GLY A 207 -19.34 -22.29 5.87
C GLY A 207 -17.87 -22.75 5.90
N PRO A 208 -17.54 -23.91 6.49
CA PRO A 208 -16.16 -24.41 6.53
C PRO A 208 -15.57 -24.65 5.13
N ALA A 209 -16.38 -25.16 4.19
CA ALA A 209 -15.95 -25.38 2.81
C ALA A 209 -15.73 -24.05 2.07
N ALA A 210 -16.59 -23.06 2.28
CA ALA A 210 -16.45 -21.73 1.70
C ALA A 210 -15.16 -21.05 2.19
N GLU A 211 -14.82 -21.20 3.46
CA GLU A 211 -13.57 -20.70 4.03
C GLU A 211 -12.35 -21.39 3.42
N GLU A 212 -12.36 -22.73 3.29
CA GLU A 212 -11.28 -23.47 2.64
C GLU A 212 -11.11 -23.04 1.17
N LEU A 213 -12.22 -22.95 0.43
CA LEU A 213 -12.22 -22.51 -0.97
C LEU A 213 -11.69 -21.09 -1.12
N PHE A 214 -12.13 -20.18 -0.26
CA PHE A 214 -11.64 -18.80 -0.23
C PHE A 214 -10.14 -18.76 0.01
N ASN A 215 -9.66 -19.43 1.07
CA ASN A 215 -8.24 -19.45 1.41
C ASN A 215 -7.39 -20.02 0.27
N ARG A 216 -7.86 -21.07 -0.39
CA ARG A 216 -7.16 -21.70 -1.51
C ARG A 216 -7.10 -20.81 -2.75
N ILE A 217 -8.16 -20.05 -3.03
CA ILE A 217 -8.16 -19.04 -4.10
C ILE A 217 -7.25 -17.86 -3.71
N MET A 218 -7.28 -17.43 -2.45
CA MET A 218 -6.44 -16.34 -1.95
C MET A 218 -4.95 -16.64 -2.00
N GLN A 219 -4.54 -17.91 -1.86
CA GLN A 219 -3.13 -18.32 -2.05
C GLN A 219 -2.58 -17.94 -3.43
N MET A 220 -3.44 -17.80 -4.45
CA MET A 220 -3.02 -17.33 -5.77
C MET A 220 -2.49 -15.88 -5.75
N THR A 221 -2.83 -15.13 -4.69
CA THR A 221 -2.47 -13.72 -4.52
C THR A 221 -1.21 -13.48 -3.71
N ASP A 222 -0.51 -14.56 -3.32
CA ASP A 222 0.75 -14.53 -2.55
C ASP A 222 1.92 -14.09 -3.43
N ASN A 223 1.82 -12.87 -3.96
CA ASN A 223 2.69 -12.34 -4.99
C ASN A 223 2.80 -10.81 -4.86
N ALA A 224 3.82 -10.22 -5.49
CA ALA A 224 4.11 -8.79 -5.36
C ALA A 224 3.16 -7.87 -6.17
N GLY A 225 2.24 -8.40 -6.99
CA GLY A 225 1.36 -7.55 -7.79
C GLY A 225 2.04 -6.72 -8.90
N ALA A 226 3.33 -6.96 -9.21
CA ALA A 226 4.13 -6.11 -10.11
C ALA A 226 4.37 -6.67 -11.52
N THR A 227 4.09 -7.95 -11.75
CA THR A 227 4.18 -8.59 -13.08
C THR A 227 2.79 -8.76 -13.68
N ASP A 228 2.70 -8.95 -14.99
CA ASP A 228 1.43 -9.20 -15.68
C ASP A 228 0.69 -10.42 -15.10
N GLU A 229 1.43 -11.47 -14.75
CA GLU A 229 0.92 -12.66 -14.06
C GLU A 229 0.35 -12.32 -12.67
N HIS A 230 1.13 -11.63 -11.84
CA HIS A 230 0.69 -11.24 -10.51
C HIS A 230 -0.58 -10.37 -10.56
N ARG A 231 -0.58 -9.39 -11.47
CA ARG A 231 -1.69 -8.45 -11.63
C ARG A 231 -2.96 -9.13 -12.10
N VAL A 232 -2.88 -10.07 -13.03
CA VAL A 232 -4.08 -10.80 -13.48
C VAL A 232 -4.65 -11.67 -12.37
N LEU A 233 -3.81 -12.36 -11.60
CA LEU A 233 -4.26 -13.22 -10.50
C LEU A 233 -4.96 -12.39 -9.43
N ASN A 234 -4.34 -11.29 -9.02
CA ASN A 234 -4.90 -10.39 -8.00
C ASN A 234 -6.21 -9.73 -8.47
N TYR A 235 -6.26 -9.28 -9.72
CA TYR A 235 -7.48 -8.76 -10.33
C TYR A 235 -8.61 -9.79 -10.32
N LEU A 236 -8.33 -11.00 -10.78
CA LEU A 236 -9.34 -12.06 -10.91
C LEU A 236 -9.91 -12.47 -9.56
N VAL A 237 -9.06 -12.65 -8.55
CA VAL A 237 -9.48 -13.02 -7.19
C VAL A 237 -10.38 -11.96 -6.57
N MET A 238 -10.12 -10.67 -6.81
CA MET A 238 -10.86 -9.58 -6.18
C MET A 238 -12.07 -9.10 -6.98
N ARG A 239 -12.03 -9.16 -8.32
CA ARG A 239 -13.04 -8.53 -9.20
C ARG A 239 -13.87 -9.52 -9.99
N TYR A 240 -13.52 -10.81 -10.02
CA TYR A 240 -14.22 -11.79 -10.85
C TYR A 240 -14.94 -12.89 -10.04
N PRO A 241 -16.19 -12.64 -9.60
CA PRO A 241 -16.93 -13.56 -8.71
C PRO A 241 -17.20 -14.94 -9.34
N ALA A 242 -17.15 -15.05 -10.67
CA ALA A 242 -17.41 -16.31 -11.35
C ALA A 242 -16.35 -17.39 -11.04
N ILE A 243 -15.14 -17.02 -10.60
CA ILE A 243 -14.15 -18.00 -10.12
C ILE A 243 -14.67 -18.73 -8.88
N TYR A 244 -15.24 -17.99 -7.93
CA TYR A 244 -15.85 -18.58 -6.74
C TYR A 244 -17.05 -19.44 -7.12
N ALA A 245 -17.96 -18.93 -7.95
CA ALA A 245 -19.11 -19.69 -8.42
C ALA A 245 -18.70 -21.00 -9.11
N LYS A 246 -17.69 -20.95 -9.98
CA LYS A 246 -17.20 -22.14 -10.68
C LYS A 246 -16.51 -23.12 -9.75
N THR A 247 -15.72 -22.62 -8.81
CA THR A 247 -15.05 -23.45 -7.81
C THR A 247 -16.08 -24.18 -6.95
N VAL A 248 -17.17 -23.52 -6.57
CA VAL A 248 -18.28 -24.12 -5.82
C VAL A 248 -19.02 -25.17 -6.66
N GLU A 249 -19.28 -24.89 -7.94
CA GLU A 249 -19.87 -25.88 -8.87
C GLU A 249 -19.01 -27.14 -8.98
N GLN A 250 -17.69 -26.97 -9.10
CA GLN A 250 -16.74 -28.08 -9.21
C GLN A 250 -16.58 -28.84 -7.90
N PHE A 251 -16.55 -28.12 -6.77
CA PHE A 251 -16.55 -28.72 -5.44
C PHE A 251 -17.76 -29.65 -5.23
N ALA A 252 -18.95 -29.24 -5.68
CA ALA A 252 -20.16 -30.06 -5.60
C ALA A 252 -20.11 -31.35 -6.45
N LYS A 253 -19.15 -31.47 -7.37
CA LYS A 253 -18.91 -32.63 -8.22
C LYS A 253 -17.66 -33.44 -7.80
N ASP A 254 -17.19 -33.25 -6.56
CA ASP A 254 -15.98 -33.87 -6.01
C ASP A 254 -14.66 -33.46 -6.71
N PHE A 255 -14.63 -32.29 -7.33
CA PHE A 255 -13.39 -31.72 -7.85
C PHE A 255 -12.72 -30.79 -6.84
N SER A 256 -11.41 -30.63 -6.97
CA SER A 256 -10.61 -29.64 -6.22
C SER A 256 -9.83 -28.77 -7.18
N LEU A 257 -9.64 -27.49 -6.85
CA LEU A 257 -8.76 -26.60 -7.60
C LEU A 257 -7.31 -27.03 -7.40
N THR A 258 -6.71 -27.64 -8.41
CA THR A 258 -5.37 -28.26 -8.32
C THR A 258 -4.27 -27.44 -8.96
N GLY A 259 -4.60 -26.53 -9.87
CA GLY A 259 -3.61 -25.68 -10.51
C GLY A 259 -4.19 -24.42 -11.12
N VAL A 260 -3.38 -23.37 -11.14
CA VAL A 260 -3.64 -22.15 -11.92
C VAL A 260 -2.39 -21.86 -12.73
N GLU A 261 -2.58 -21.69 -14.03
CA GLU A 261 -1.52 -21.37 -14.98
C GLU A 261 -1.85 -20.06 -15.69
N VAL A 262 -0.89 -19.15 -15.73
CA VAL A 262 -1.02 -17.92 -16.51
C VAL A 262 -0.10 -18.02 -17.72
N ARG A 263 -0.64 -17.75 -18.90
CA ARG A 263 0.14 -17.74 -20.13
C ARG A 263 -0.22 -16.57 -21.04
N PRO A 264 0.71 -16.08 -21.86
CA PRO A 264 0.39 -15.13 -22.91
C PRO A 264 -0.65 -15.70 -23.87
N SER A 265 -1.62 -14.87 -24.23
CA SER A 265 -2.63 -15.23 -25.23
C SER A 265 -2.03 -15.10 -26.64
N PRO A 266 -2.33 -16.02 -27.58
CA PRO A 266 -1.98 -15.84 -28.99
C PRO A 266 -2.60 -14.59 -29.64
N LEU A 267 -3.59 -13.97 -28.99
CA LEU A 267 -4.21 -12.71 -29.42
C LEU A 267 -3.50 -11.47 -28.87
N SER A 268 -2.44 -11.64 -28.08
CA SER A 268 -1.60 -10.58 -27.54
C SER A 268 -0.76 -9.99 -28.67
N SER A 269 -1.29 -8.99 -29.38
CA SER A 269 -0.55 -8.26 -30.41
C SER A 269 0.13 -7.03 -29.80
N THR A 270 -0.52 -5.87 -29.84
CA THR A 270 -0.03 -4.61 -29.25
C THR A 270 -0.37 -4.48 -27.76
N ARG A 271 -1.21 -5.37 -27.24
CA ARG A 271 -1.70 -5.39 -25.86
C ARG A 271 -1.19 -6.63 -25.16
N ASN A 272 -0.96 -6.53 -23.85
CA ASN A 272 -0.60 -7.64 -22.99
C ASN A 272 -1.89 -8.36 -22.57
N ILE A 273 -2.19 -9.46 -23.27
CA ILE A 273 -3.37 -10.27 -23.02
C ILE A 273 -2.90 -11.63 -22.55
N VAL A 274 -3.46 -12.08 -21.42
CA VAL A 274 -3.12 -13.37 -20.81
C VAL A 274 -4.35 -14.27 -20.71
N ASP A 275 -4.13 -15.56 -20.90
CA ASP A 275 -5.09 -16.61 -20.56
C ASP A 275 -4.73 -17.14 -19.16
N VAL A 276 -5.68 -17.10 -18.22
CA VAL A 276 -5.55 -17.72 -16.89
C VAL A 276 -6.37 -19.00 -16.90
N ILE A 277 -5.69 -20.12 -16.74
CA ILE A 277 -6.25 -21.46 -16.83
C ILE A 277 -6.36 -22.04 -15.41
N PHE A 278 -7.58 -22.41 -15.03
CA PHE A 278 -7.93 -23.08 -13.78
C PHE A 278 -8.10 -24.56 -14.04
N SER A 279 -7.32 -25.39 -13.36
CA SER A 279 -7.40 -26.85 -13.42
C SER A 279 -8.13 -27.37 -12.19
N TYR A 280 -9.18 -28.16 -12.43
CA TYR A 280 -9.94 -28.83 -11.39
C TYR A 280 -9.78 -30.33 -11.57
N THR A 281 -9.29 -31.04 -10.55
CA THR A 281 -9.10 -32.49 -10.60
C THR A 281 -10.09 -33.19 -9.68
N ASN A 282 -10.76 -34.22 -10.19
CA ASN A 282 -11.69 -35.04 -9.43
C ASN A 282 -10.92 -35.89 -8.41
N ARG A 283 -11.36 -35.86 -7.16
CA ARG A 283 -10.68 -36.50 -6.02
C ARG A 283 -10.67 -38.03 -6.09
N ASN A 284 -11.60 -38.62 -6.84
CA ASN A 284 -11.79 -40.07 -6.89
C ASN A 284 -11.29 -40.71 -8.19
N THR A 285 -11.22 -39.94 -9.28
CA THR A 285 -10.95 -40.48 -10.63
C THR A 285 -9.72 -39.89 -11.31
N ASP A 286 -9.06 -38.90 -10.69
CA ASP A 286 -7.94 -38.12 -11.25
C ASP A 286 -8.26 -37.42 -12.59
N PHE A 287 -9.52 -37.41 -13.02
CA PHE A 287 -9.96 -36.68 -14.21
C PHE A 287 -9.87 -35.17 -13.97
N THR A 288 -9.27 -34.44 -14.92
CA THR A 288 -9.06 -32.99 -14.80
C THR A 288 -9.87 -32.22 -15.84
N GLU A 289 -10.71 -31.30 -15.37
CA GLU A 289 -11.37 -30.30 -16.20
C GLU A 289 -10.62 -28.97 -16.11
N LYS A 290 -10.45 -28.30 -17.26
CA LYS A 290 -9.80 -27.00 -17.32
C LYS A 290 -10.77 -25.93 -17.80
N PHE A 291 -10.69 -24.76 -17.21
CA PHE A 291 -11.43 -23.56 -17.62
C PHE A 291 -10.45 -22.42 -17.75
N PHE A 292 -10.69 -21.49 -18.68
CA PHE A 292 -9.85 -20.31 -18.79
C PHE A 292 -10.65 -19.03 -18.83
N VAL A 293 -10.01 -17.96 -18.37
CA VAL A 293 -10.47 -16.58 -18.47
C VAL A 293 -9.40 -15.80 -19.22
N ARG A 294 -9.81 -14.88 -20.08
CA ARG A 294 -8.86 -14.01 -20.79
C ARG A 294 -8.95 -12.60 -20.25
N VAL A 295 -7.79 -12.03 -19.91
CA VAL A 295 -7.69 -10.72 -19.28
C VAL A 295 -6.67 -9.88 -20.02
N ASP A 296 -7.00 -8.60 -20.20
CA ASP A 296 -6.05 -7.59 -20.64
C ASP A 296 -5.41 -6.94 -19.41
N VAL A 297 -4.09 -6.94 -19.36
CA VAL A 297 -3.28 -6.35 -18.29
C VAL A 297 -2.35 -5.26 -18.80
N THR A 298 -2.60 -4.73 -19.99
CA THR A 298 -1.70 -3.74 -20.63
C THR A 298 -1.59 -2.46 -19.81
N GLU A 299 -2.72 -1.98 -19.31
CA GLU A 299 -2.82 -0.71 -18.58
C GLU A 299 -3.04 -0.96 -17.10
N GLU A 300 -3.01 0.11 -16.30
CA GLU A 300 -3.15 0.11 -14.85
C GLU A 300 -4.30 -0.76 -14.31
N PHE A 301 -5.47 -0.64 -14.95
CA PHE A 301 -6.70 -1.35 -14.56
C PHE A 301 -6.96 -2.54 -15.50
N PRO A 302 -6.74 -3.79 -15.03
CA PRO A 302 -7.06 -4.96 -15.84
C PRO A 302 -8.55 -5.09 -16.11
N PHE A 303 -8.91 -5.72 -17.23
CA PHE A 303 -10.30 -6.02 -17.56
C PHE A 303 -10.44 -7.33 -18.34
N LEU A 304 -11.64 -7.93 -18.25
CA LEU A 304 -11.94 -9.18 -18.94
C LEU A 304 -12.06 -8.95 -20.45
N VAL A 305 -11.35 -9.75 -21.23
CA VAL A 305 -11.53 -9.86 -22.69
C VAL A 305 -12.52 -10.97 -23.01
N ALA A 306 -12.46 -12.09 -22.28
CA ALA A 306 -13.40 -13.18 -22.41
C ALA A 306 -13.77 -13.73 -21.02
N LYS A 307 -15.06 -14.04 -20.84
CA LYS A 307 -15.57 -14.70 -19.64
C LYS A 307 -15.06 -16.14 -19.54
N MET A 308 -15.16 -16.70 -18.35
CA MET A 308 -14.78 -18.08 -18.08
C MET A 308 -15.44 -19.06 -19.06
N SER A 309 -14.62 -19.87 -19.70
CA SER A 309 -15.07 -20.87 -20.67
C SER A 309 -14.21 -22.14 -20.59
N PRO A 310 -14.69 -23.29 -21.10
CA PRO A 310 -13.91 -24.52 -21.11
C PRO A 310 -12.58 -24.34 -21.85
N TYR A 311 -11.51 -24.88 -21.28
CA TYR A 311 -10.19 -24.89 -21.87
C TYR A 311 -9.82 -26.29 -22.35
N TYR A 312 -9.28 -26.38 -23.56
CA TYR A 312 -8.80 -27.62 -24.15
C TYR A 312 -7.31 -27.46 -24.42
N ASP A 313 -6.51 -28.41 -23.92
CA ASP A 313 -5.10 -28.49 -24.25
C ASP A 313 -4.95 -28.70 -25.77
N ARG A 314 -4.06 -27.92 -26.40
CA ARG A 314 -3.78 -27.93 -27.82
C ARG A 314 -2.29 -28.12 -28.06
#